data_AF-V4XLF3-F1
#
_entry.id   AF-V4XLF3-F1
#
_cell.length_a   1.000
_cell.length_b   1.000
_cell.length_c   1.000
_cell.angle_alpha   90.00
_cell.angle_beta   90.00
_cell.angle_gamma   90.00
#
_symmetry.space_group_name_H-M   'P 1'
#
loop_
_entity.id
_entity.type
_entity.pdbx_description
1 polymer ?
#
loop_
_entity_poly.entity_id
_entity_poly.type
_entity_poly.pdbx_seq_one_letter_code
_entity_poly.pdbx_strand_id
1 'polypeptide(L)'
;MSNAASESVDATVLDNALTLDWQDRDMPTRRWVVACGSLLGAAGLAGCAGRKSAGSATDTGGTTDGDAARRINNDAALEATLELDGEKRVLFTSADIATVGTVSTGAQIGPSVPLELSEEGTNSVTETADAVDLETSHKQAMITIRLDGEQINRLGISGALAEAMASGEWDGSFVLSFEDEAAAEAFRDELVVGAAASSG
;
A
#
# COMPACT_ATOMS: atom_id res chain seq x y z
N MET A 1 -60.72 28.98 5.07
CA MET A 1 -59.27 28.83 5.37
C MET A 1 -58.60 28.39 4.09
N SER A 2 -57.52 29.09 3.75
CA SER A 2 -57.09 29.42 2.39
C SER A 2 -56.58 28.24 1.55
N ASN A 3 -56.90 28.30 0.26
CA ASN A 3 -56.34 27.54 -0.86
C ASN A 3 -55.19 28.36 -1.48
N ALA A 4 -54.06 27.73 -1.80
CA ALA A 4 -53.03 28.20 -2.74
C ALA A 4 -52.30 26.93 -3.25
N ALA A 5 -52.46 26.49 -4.51
CA ALA A 5 -51.88 27.01 -5.77
C ALA A 5 -50.35 27.12 -5.68
N SER A 6 -49.60 26.13 -6.18
CA SER A 6 -49.05 26.07 -7.55
C SER A 6 -48.22 27.29 -7.91
N GLU A 7 -46.90 27.13 -8.04
CA GLU A 7 -46.16 27.74 -9.15
C GLU A 7 -44.81 27.04 -9.38
N SER A 8 -44.62 26.70 -10.64
CA SER A 8 -43.47 26.04 -11.26
C SER A 8 -42.33 27.04 -11.43
N VAL A 9 -41.08 26.59 -11.30
CA VAL A 9 -39.93 27.34 -11.79
C VAL A 9 -39.28 26.56 -12.92
N ASP A 10 -39.48 27.11 -14.11
CA ASP A 10 -38.95 26.69 -15.40
C ASP A 10 -37.45 27.06 -15.53
N ALA A 11 -36.84 26.45 -16.53
CA ALA A 11 -35.43 26.39 -16.83
C ALA A 11 -34.78 27.77 -17.07
N THR A 12 -33.52 27.89 -16.67
CA THR A 12 -32.58 28.77 -17.38
C THR A 12 -31.38 27.94 -17.82
N VAL A 13 -31.45 27.60 -19.10
CA VAL A 13 -30.33 27.26 -19.97
C VAL A 13 -29.27 28.36 -19.85
N LEU A 14 -28.08 28.01 -19.38
CA LEU A 14 -26.86 28.78 -19.66
C LEU A 14 -25.86 27.84 -20.30
N ASP A 15 -25.93 27.87 -21.62
CA ASP A 15 -24.88 27.57 -22.57
C ASP A 15 -23.59 28.28 -22.13
N ASN A 16 -22.53 27.51 -21.84
CA ASN A 16 -21.18 28.06 -21.75
C ASN A 16 -20.23 27.15 -22.53
N ALA A 17 -20.23 27.37 -23.84
CA ALA A 17 -19.18 26.92 -24.74
C ALA A 17 -17.85 27.62 -24.40
N LEU A 18 -16.96 26.90 -23.73
CA LEU A 18 -15.53 27.22 -23.69
C LEU A 18 -14.77 26.14 -24.46
N THR A 19 -14.75 26.29 -25.78
CA THR A 19 -13.68 25.81 -26.65
C THR A 19 -12.40 26.52 -26.26
N LEU A 20 -11.63 25.92 -25.35
CA LEU A 20 -10.23 26.25 -25.14
C LEU A 20 -9.38 25.28 -25.95
N ASP A 21 -8.92 25.85 -27.05
CA ASP A 21 -7.81 25.45 -27.89
C ASP A 21 -6.59 25.09 -27.03
N TRP A 22 -6.27 23.81 -26.92
CA TRP A 22 -5.00 23.30 -26.39
C TRP A 22 -4.11 22.88 -27.55
N GLN A 23 -3.69 23.85 -28.36
CA GLN A 23 -2.55 23.64 -29.25
C GLN A 23 -1.24 23.67 -28.44
N ASP A 24 -0.44 22.65 -28.71
CA ASP A 24 1.01 22.72 -28.70
C ASP A 24 1.69 22.93 -27.34
N ARG A 25 1.81 21.84 -26.60
CA ARG A 25 2.99 21.61 -25.77
C ARG A 25 3.74 20.40 -26.29
N ASP A 26 4.62 20.70 -27.24
CA ASP A 26 5.86 20.00 -27.57
C ASP A 26 6.40 19.23 -26.35
N MET A 27 6.15 17.91 -26.32
CA MET A 27 6.77 17.00 -25.35
C MET A 27 8.05 16.44 -25.98
N PRO A 28 9.24 16.73 -25.43
CA PRO A 28 10.48 16.14 -25.91
C PRO A 28 10.42 14.63 -25.71
N THR A 29 10.33 13.91 -26.84
CA THR A 29 10.32 12.46 -26.94
C THR A 29 11.65 11.92 -26.39
N ARG A 30 11.69 11.56 -25.11
CA ARG A 30 12.84 10.86 -24.53
C ARG A 30 12.78 9.39 -24.94
N ARG A 31 13.43 9.10 -26.07
CA ARG A 31 13.75 7.74 -26.52
C ARG A 31 14.58 7.04 -25.43
N TRP A 32 13.95 6.16 -24.64
CA TRP A 32 14.68 5.18 -23.85
C TRP A 32 15.10 4.03 -24.76
N VAL A 33 16.40 3.93 -24.99
CA VAL A 33 17.03 2.82 -25.69
C VAL A 33 17.05 1.63 -24.72
N VAL A 34 16.17 0.66 -24.96
CA VAL A 34 16.22 -0.66 -24.34
C VAL A 34 17.44 -1.39 -24.89
N ALA A 35 18.48 -1.52 -24.08
CA ALA A 35 19.65 -2.31 -24.40
C ALA A 35 19.36 -3.80 -24.11
N CYS A 36 18.91 -4.53 -25.12
CA CYS A 36 18.92 -5.99 -25.13
C CYS A 36 20.38 -6.48 -25.17
N GLY A 37 20.91 -6.88 -24.01
CA GLY A 37 22.20 -7.57 -23.90
C GLY A 37 21.99 -9.07 -23.72
N SER A 38 21.88 -9.81 -24.83
CA SER A 38 22.06 -11.27 -24.82
C SER A 38 23.54 -11.61 -24.97
N LEU A 39 24.04 -12.63 -24.27
CA LEU A 39 24.76 -13.80 -24.86
C LEU A 39 25.53 -14.62 -23.80
N LEU A 40 25.10 -15.88 -23.68
CA LEU A 40 25.85 -17.15 -23.61
C LEU A 40 27.35 -17.08 -23.27
N GLY A 41 27.72 -17.71 -22.15
CA GLY A 41 29.07 -18.20 -21.88
C GLY A 41 29.04 -19.65 -21.38
N ALA A 42 29.35 -20.60 -22.27
CA ALA A 42 29.62 -21.99 -21.94
C ALA A 42 31.12 -22.26 -22.16
N ALA A 43 31.81 -22.79 -21.14
CA ALA A 43 32.90 -23.78 -21.22
C ALA A 43 33.74 -23.83 -19.93
N GLY A 44 34.12 -25.04 -19.50
CA GLY A 44 35.29 -25.24 -18.65
C GLY A 44 35.23 -26.40 -17.64
N LEU A 45 35.34 -27.65 -18.10
CA LEU A 45 35.69 -28.79 -17.26
C LEU A 45 37.21 -28.79 -16.98
N ALA A 46 37.61 -28.78 -15.72
CA ALA A 46 38.90 -29.32 -15.28
C ALA A 46 38.83 -29.70 -13.79
N GLY A 47 39.03 -30.98 -13.51
CA GLY A 47 38.97 -31.54 -12.16
C GLY A 47 40.21 -31.29 -11.32
N CYS A 48 40.04 -31.40 -10.01
CA CYS A 48 41.08 -31.86 -9.10
C CYS A 48 40.45 -32.79 -8.08
N ALA A 49 40.76 -34.08 -8.21
CA ALA A 49 40.57 -35.05 -7.16
C ALA A 49 41.59 -34.79 -6.04
N GLY A 50 41.15 -34.75 -4.79
CA GLY A 50 42.07 -34.93 -3.66
C GLY A 50 41.62 -34.35 -2.32
N ARG A 51 40.94 -35.18 -1.52
CA ARG A 51 41.44 -35.71 -0.23
C ARG A 51 40.29 -35.97 0.73
N LYS A 52 40.17 -37.24 1.13
CA LYS A 52 39.23 -37.82 2.09
C LYS A 52 39.66 -37.42 3.51
N SER A 53 38.80 -36.73 4.24
CA SER A 53 38.78 -36.75 5.71
C SER A 53 37.50 -37.45 6.14
N ALA A 54 37.69 -38.48 6.97
CA ALA A 54 36.65 -39.30 7.54
C ALA A 54 36.19 -38.74 8.89
N GLY A 55 34.91 -38.93 9.21
CA GLY A 55 34.28 -38.63 10.51
C GLY A 55 33.78 -37.18 10.58
N SER A 56 32.53 -36.87 10.89
CA SER A 56 31.55 -37.56 11.72
C SER A 56 30.16 -37.30 11.15
N ALA A 57 29.36 -38.36 10.99
CA ALA A 57 27.92 -38.21 10.92
C ALA A 57 27.45 -37.84 12.33
N THR A 58 27.04 -36.59 12.50
CA THR A 58 26.24 -36.17 13.65
C THR A 58 24.88 -35.76 13.09
N ASP A 59 23.93 -36.65 13.30
CA ASP A 59 22.51 -36.38 13.29
C ASP A 59 22.17 -35.21 14.24
N THR A 60 21.12 -34.48 13.85
CA THR A 60 20.20 -33.73 14.73
C THR A 60 20.66 -32.41 15.36
N GLY A 61 19.84 -31.37 15.11
CA GLY A 61 19.84 -30.07 15.77
C GLY A 61 20.12 -28.96 14.75
N GLY A 62 19.15 -28.30 14.12
CA GLY A 62 17.98 -27.72 14.76
C GLY A 62 18.38 -26.43 15.47
N THR A 63 18.65 -25.36 14.70
CA THR A 63 18.43 -23.98 15.15
C THR A 63 18.23 -23.07 13.94
N THR A 64 16.98 -22.96 13.51
CA THR A 64 16.49 -21.71 12.92
C THR A 64 16.36 -20.72 14.08
N ASP A 65 17.51 -20.24 14.59
CA ASP A 65 17.55 -19.01 15.38
C ASP A 65 17.26 -17.88 14.39
N GLY A 66 16.28 -17.00 14.54
CA GLY A 66 15.41 -16.72 15.67
C GLY A 66 14.67 -15.44 15.32
N ASP A 67 14.21 -15.30 14.08
CA ASP A 67 13.13 -14.39 13.79
C ASP A 67 11.89 -15.17 14.21
N ALA A 68 11.41 -14.90 15.42
CA ALA A 68 10.06 -15.27 15.79
C ALA A 68 9.18 -14.56 14.76
N ALA A 69 8.90 -15.24 13.64
CA ALA A 69 8.19 -14.70 12.50
C ALA A 69 6.87 -14.18 13.05
N ARG A 70 6.83 -12.87 13.23
CA ARG A 70 5.74 -12.15 13.84
C ARG A 70 4.59 -12.31 12.88
N ARG A 71 3.64 -13.18 13.25
CA ARG A 71 2.49 -13.46 12.40
C ARG A 71 1.56 -12.27 12.48
N ILE A 72 1.05 -11.86 11.33
CA ILE A 72 0.00 -10.86 11.27
C ILE A 72 -1.24 -11.43 11.97
N ASN A 73 -1.81 -10.62 12.85
CA ASN A 73 -3.08 -10.92 13.51
C ASN A 73 -4.21 -10.67 12.52
N ASN A 74 -4.66 -11.71 11.83
CA ASN A 74 -5.81 -11.61 10.93
C ASN A 74 -7.14 -11.43 11.69
N ASP A 75 -7.16 -11.65 13.01
CA ASP A 75 -8.32 -11.34 13.83
C ASP A 75 -8.40 -9.84 14.17
N ALA A 76 -7.31 -9.08 14.02
CA ALA A 76 -7.34 -7.64 14.11
C ALA A 76 -8.13 -7.08 12.91
N ALA A 77 -9.22 -6.38 13.19
CA ALA A 77 -10.11 -5.85 12.16
C ALA A 77 -9.57 -4.52 11.60
N LEU A 78 -8.37 -4.54 11.04
CA LEU A 78 -7.81 -3.42 10.32
C LEU A 78 -8.45 -3.30 8.94
N GLU A 79 -8.92 -2.10 8.63
CA GLU A 79 -9.53 -1.75 7.34
C GLU A 79 -9.04 -0.38 6.88
N ALA A 80 -8.53 -0.31 5.65
CA ALA A 80 -8.26 0.94 4.96
C ALA A 80 -9.36 1.19 3.93
N THR A 81 -10.02 2.35 4.02
CA THR A 81 -11.10 2.76 3.11
C THR A 81 -10.72 4.03 2.37
N LEU A 82 -10.85 4.01 1.04
CA LEU A 82 -10.86 5.19 0.20
C LEU A 82 -12.23 5.87 0.27
N GLU A 83 -12.24 7.16 0.60
CA GLU A 83 -13.41 8.02 0.55
C GLU A 83 -13.21 9.05 -0.58
N LEU A 84 -14.12 9.07 -1.56
CA LEU A 84 -14.13 10.01 -2.67
C LEU A 84 -15.57 10.41 -2.96
N ASP A 85 -15.87 11.72 -3.00
CA ASP A 85 -17.21 12.25 -3.26
C ASP A 85 -18.34 11.67 -2.39
N GLY A 86 -18.00 11.27 -1.15
CA GLY A 86 -18.93 10.65 -0.21
C GLY A 86 -19.16 9.15 -0.44
N GLU A 87 -18.63 8.59 -1.53
CA GLU A 87 -18.55 7.14 -1.72
C GLU A 87 -17.38 6.56 -0.92
N LYS A 88 -17.56 5.33 -0.44
CA LYS A 88 -16.54 4.59 0.33
C LYS A 88 -16.21 3.29 -0.38
N ARG A 89 -14.93 3.02 -0.61
CA ARG A 89 -14.43 1.76 -1.18
C ARG A 89 -13.32 1.21 -0.29
N VAL A 90 -13.41 -0.07 0.08
CA VAL A 90 -12.34 -0.72 0.85
C VAL A 90 -11.13 -0.88 -0.08
N LEU A 91 -9.96 -0.47 0.39
CA LEU A 91 -8.69 -0.62 -0.31
C LEU A 91 -8.03 -1.95 0.06
N PHE A 92 -7.88 -2.19 1.36
CA PHE A 92 -7.28 -3.40 1.90
C PHE A 92 -7.71 -3.62 3.35
N THR A 93 -7.50 -4.84 3.82
CA THR A 93 -7.76 -5.31 5.18
C THR A 93 -6.49 -5.90 5.81
N SER A 94 -6.55 -6.34 7.07
CA SER A 94 -5.44 -7.05 7.72
C SER A 94 -4.99 -8.30 6.93
N ALA A 95 -5.90 -8.97 6.23
CA ALA A 95 -5.60 -10.15 5.42
C ALA A 95 -4.68 -9.85 4.22
N ASP A 96 -4.67 -8.60 3.76
CA ASP A 96 -3.90 -8.16 2.60
C ASP A 96 -2.47 -7.73 2.99
N ILE A 97 -2.16 -7.65 4.28
CA ILE A 97 -0.85 -7.21 4.79
C ILE A 97 0.14 -8.37 4.81
N ALA A 98 1.27 -8.18 4.14
CA ALA A 98 2.39 -9.12 4.18
C ALA A 98 3.30 -8.86 5.38
N THR A 99 3.65 -7.60 5.64
CA THR A 99 4.62 -7.23 6.67
C THR A 99 4.17 -6.00 7.47
N VAL A 100 4.34 -6.06 8.79
CA VAL A 100 4.23 -4.90 9.70
C VAL A 100 5.62 -4.60 10.25
N GLY A 101 6.15 -3.43 9.94
CA GLY A 101 7.48 -3.01 10.37
C GLY A 101 7.58 -2.64 11.86
N THR A 102 8.78 -2.24 12.26
CA THR A 102 9.02 -1.69 13.59
C THR A 102 8.58 -0.23 13.68
N VAL A 103 8.15 0.20 14.86
CA VAL A 103 7.93 1.63 15.13
C VAL A 103 9.26 2.37 14.92
N SER A 104 9.20 3.50 14.22
CA SER A 104 10.34 4.39 14.03
C SER A 104 9.91 5.85 14.14
N THR A 105 10.74 6.68 14.76
CA THR A 105 10.42 8.09 15.00
C THR A 105 11.33 8.99 14.16
N GLY A 106 10.74 9.65 13.17
CA GLY A 106 11.42 10.62 12.32
C GLY A 106 11.27 12.05 12.84
N ALA A 107 12.30 12.89 12.67
CA ALA A 107 12.28 14.27 13.15
C ALA A 107 11.18 15.17 12.53
N GLN A 108 10.65 14.81 11.36
CA GLN A 108 9.66 15.59 10.61
C GLN A 108 8.24 15.02 10.66
N ILE A 109 8.13 13.69 10.73
CA ILE A 109 6.88 12.92 10.59
C ILE A 109 6.41 12.30 11.92
N GLY A 110 7.24 12.34 12.96
CA GLY A 110 6.93 11.75 14.25
C GLY A 110 7.05 10.22 14.25
N PRO A 111 6.45 9.56 15.25
CA PRO A 111 6.37 8.10 15.35
C PRO A 111 5.57 7.50 14.19
N SER A 112 6.07 6.41 13.62
CA SER A 112 5.50 5.81 12.42
C SER A 112 5.69 4.30 12.35
N VAL A 113 4.75 3.62 11.70
CA VAL A 113 4.76 2.17 11.46
C VAL A 113 4.67 1.92 9.95
N PRO A 114 5.72 1.36 9.32
CA PRO A 114 5.63 0.94 7.93
C PRO A 114 4.83 -0.36 7.82
N LEU A 115 4.00 -0.44 6.79
CA LEU A 115 3.21 -1.59 6.38
C LEU A 115 3.56 -1.94 4.93
N GLU A 116 3.60 -3.22 4.63
CA GLU A 116 3.78 -3.73 3.28
C GLU A 116 2.62 -4.66 2.97
N LEU A 117 1.92 -4.38 1.87
CA LEU A 117 0.86 -5.26 1.37
C LEU A 117 1.46 -6.47 0.64
N SER A 118 0.71 -7.56 0.64
CA SER A 118 0.94 -8.68 -0.26
C SER A 118 0.74 -8.25 -1.71
N GLU A 119 1.29 -9.01 -2.67
CA GLU A 119 1.08 -8.74 -4.10
C GLU A 119 -0.41 -8.69 -4.48
N GLU A 120 -1.23 -9.56 -3.87
CA GLU A 120 -2.69 -9.58 -4.07
C GLU A 120 -3.34 -8.29 -3.53
N GLY A 121 -2.96 -7.87 -2.32
CA GLY A 121 -3.41 -6.63 -1.71
C GLY A 121 -3.01 -5.40 -2.54
N THR A 122 -1.76 -5.33 -2.98
CA THR A 122 -1.28 -4.24 -3.85
C THR A 122 -2.08 -4.17 -5.15
N ASN A 123 -2.29 -5.30 -5.82
CA ASN A 123 -3.08 -5.35 -7.05
C ASN A 123 -4.51 -4.86 -6.82
N SER A 124 -5.18 -5.33 -5.77
CA SER A 124 -6.54 -4.89 -5.40
C SER A 124 -6.65 -3.37 -5.20
N VAL A 125 -5.66 -2.77 -4.53
CA VAL A 125 -5.60 -1.32 -4.34
C VAL A 125 -5.41 -0.59 -5.67
N THR A 126 -4.51 -1.06 -6.54
CA THR A 126 -4.26 -0.43 -7.85
C THR A 126 -5.48 -0.50 -8.76
N GLU A 127 -6.18 -1.65 -8.79
CA GLU A 127 -7.44 -1.80 -9.52
C GLU A 127 -8.53 -0.86 -9.00
N THR A 128 -8.60 -0.69 -7.67
CA THR A 128 -9.54 0.27 -7.06
C THR A 128 -9.17 1.71 -7.41
N ALA A 129 -7.88 2.06 -7.45
CA ALA A 129 -7.40 3.39 -7.80
C ALA A 129 -7.69 3.74 -9.28
N ASP A 130 -7.47 2.80 -10.19
CA ASP A 130 -7.81 2.96 -11.62
C ASP A 130 -9.33 3.11 -11.82
N ALA A 131 -10.13 2.26 -11.17
CA ALA A 131 -11.59 2.27 -11.30
C ALA A 131 -12.26 3.58 -10.88
N VAL A 132 -11.59 4.41 -10.09
CA VAL A 132 -12.10 5.70 -9.58
C VAL A 132 -11.38 6.89 -10.19
N ASP A 133 -10.51 6.68 -11.18
CA ASP A 133 -9.66 7.72 -11.77
C ASP A 133 -8.95 8.53 -10.67
N LEU A 134 -8.26 7.80 -9.79
CA LEU A 134 -7.65 8.40 -8.59
C LEU A 134 -6.60 9.45 -8.95
N GLU A 135 -5.89 9.28 -10.06
CA GLU A 135 -4.90 10.24 -10.57
C GLU A 135 -5.52 11.65 -10.69
N THR A 136 -6.69 11.74 -11.32
CA THR A 136 -7.40 13.01 -11.51
C THR A 136 -8.11 13.48 -10.23
N SER A 137 -8.59 12.54 -9.42
CA SER A 137 -9.48 12.81 -8.28
C SER A 137 -8.79 12.90 -6.92
N HIS A 138 -7.46 12.70 -6.84
CA HIS A 138 -6.71 12.56 -5.58
C HIS A 138 -6.88 13.69 -4.57
N LYS A 139 -7.11 14.93 -5.03
CA LYS A 139 -7.27 16.10 -4.14
C LYS A 139 -8.51 16.04 -3.25
N GLN A 140 -9.51 15.27 -3.68
CA GLN A 140 -10.78 15.07 -2.98
C GLN A 140 -10.81 13.72 -2.25
N ALA A 141 -9.83 12.86 -2.53
CA ALA A 141 -9.73 11.52 -1.98
C ALA A 141 -9.06 11.53 -0.60
N MET A 142 -9.61 10.73 0.31
CA MET A 142 -9.08 10.51 1.65
C MET A 142 -8.99 9.02 1.92
N ILE A 143 -7.90 8.57 2.53
CA ILE A 143 -7.78 7.21 3.08
C ILE A 143 -8.09 7.29 4.57
N THR A 144 -9.10 6.55 5.00
CA THR A 144 -9.47 6.39 6.39
C THR A 144 -9.02 5.00 6.86
N ILE A 145 -8.22 4.96 7.92
CA ILE A 145 -7.74 3.71 8.52
C ILE A 145 -8.53 3.45 9.80
N ARG A 146 -9.12 2.26 9.90
CA ARG A 146 -9.82 1.78 11.08
C ARG A 146 -9.16 0.54 11.65
N LEU A 147 -9.21 0.42 12.97
CA LEU A 147 -8.85 -0.78 13.72
C LEU A 147 -10.00 -1.09 14.67
N ASP A 148 -10.55 -2.30 14.60
CA ASP A 148 -11.73 -2.72 15.37
C ASP A 148 -12.94 -1.78 15.19
N GLY A 149 -13.06 -1.21 13.97
CA GLY A 149 -14.10 -0.25 13.61
C GLY A 149 -13.89 1.17 14.13
N GLU A 150 -12.88 1.40 14.97
CA GLU A 150 -12.49 2.74 15.42
C GLU A 150 -11.57 3.40 14.40
N GLN A 151 -11.85 4.65 14.04
CA GLN A 151 -10.99 5.42 13.14
C GLN A 151 -9.73 5.85 13.89
N ILE A 152 -8.59 5.27 13.51
CA ILE A 152 -7.29 5.59 14.11
C ILE A 152 -6.51 6.62 13.29
N ASN A 153 -6.76 6.72 11.98
CA ASN A 153 -6.04 7.67 11.12
C ASN A 153 -6.88 8.09 9.91
N ARG A 154 -6.56 9.27 9.37
CA ARG A 154 -7.12 9.79 8.13
C ARG A 154 -6.07 10.58 7.37
N LEU A 155 -5.82 10.18 6.13
CA LEU A 155 -4.72 10.67 5.31
C LEU A 155 -5.23 11.16 3.97
N GLY A 156 -4.73 12.31 3.52
CA GLY A 156 -4.91 12.75 2.14
C GLY A 156 -3.98 11.98 1.20
N ILE A 157 -4.35 11.88 -0.07
CA ILE A 157 -3.54 11.21 -1.09
C ILE A 157 -2.76 12.26 -1.88
N SER A 158 -1.44 12.13 -1.90
CA SER A 158 -0.59 12.99 -2.73
C SER A 158 -0.75 12.62 -4.22
N GLY A 159 -0.59 13.60 -5.12
CA GLY A 159 -0.69 13.33 -6.56
C GLY A 159 0.28 12.24 -7.04
N ALA A 160 1.52 12.24 -6.53
CA ALA A 160 2.51 11.22 -6.87
C ALA A 160 2.12 9.81 -6.39
N LEU A 161 1.49 9.70 -5.22
CA LEU A 161 0.98 8.41 -4.73
C LEU A 161 -0.23 7.94 -5.53
N ALA A 162 -1.14 8.85 -5.87
CA ALA A 162 -2.31 8.53 -6.70
C ALA A 162 -1.89 8.06 -8.10
N GLU A 163 -0.93 8.75 -8.73
CA GLU A 163 -0.35 8.35 -10.01
C GLU A 163 0.28 6.96 -9.91
N ALA A 164 1.13 6.71 -8.91
CA ALA A 164 1.76 5.41 -8.72
C ALA A 164 0.74 4.28 -8.48
N MET A 165 -0.34 4.53 -7.73
CA MET A 165 -1.41 3.55 -7.53
C MET A 165 -2.20 3.30 -8.82
N ALA A 166 -2.50 4.35 -9.61
CA ALA A 166 -3.24 4.23 -10.87
C ALA A 166 -2.41 3.58 -11.99
N SER A 167 -1.10 3.84 -12.04
CA SER A 167 -0.19 3.23 -13.03
C SER A 167 0.24 1.80 -12.67
N GLY A 168 -0.06 1.35 -11.45
CA GLY A 168 0.42 0.06 -10.92
C GLY A 168 1.92 0.05 -10.58
N GLU A 169 2.57 1.22 -10.52
CA GLU A 169 3.97 1.35 -10.14
C GLU A 169 4.18 1.40 -8.62
N TRP A 170 3.10 1.56 -7.85
CA TRP A 170 3.14 1.51 -6.39
C TRP A 170 3.48 0.09 -5.91
N ASP A 171 4.44 0.00 -4.99
CA ASP A 171 5.03 -1.25 -4.50
C ASP A 171 4.26 -1.89 -3.34
N GLY A 172 3.12 -1.33 -2.94
CA GLY A 172 2.34 -1.80 -1.78
C GLY A 172 2.85 -1.30 -0.43
N SER A 173 3.84 -0.41 -0.42
CA SER A 173 4.39 0.17 0.82
C SER A 173 3.55 1.34 1.32
N PHE A 174 3.17 1.28 2.60
CA PHE A 174 2.41 2.33 3.29
C PHE A 174 3.10 2.70 4.61
N VAL A 175 3.06 3.98 5.00
CA VAL A 175 3.62 4.42 6.29
C VAL A 175 2.53 5.14 7.07
N LEU A 176 2.20 4.60 8.24
CA LEU A 176 1.24 5.21 9.17
C LEU A 176 1.99 6.04 10.20
N SER A 177 1.69 7.35 10.26
CA SER A 177 2.19 8.25 11.30
C SER A 177 1.21 8.37 12.45
N PHE A 178 1.72 8.48 13.67
CA PHE A 178 0.94 8.59 14.91
C PHE A 178 1.33 9.87 15.67
N GLU A 179 0.47 10.31 16.58
CA GLU A 179 0.74 11.48 17.43
C GLU A 179 1.91 11.21 18.39
N ASP A 180 1.97 9.99 18.92
CA ASP A 180 2.97 9.57 19.89
C ASP A 180 3.38 8.11 19.69
N GLU A 181 4.52 7.76 20.31
CA GLU A 181 5.17 6.46 20.14
C GLU A 181 4.36 5.33 20.79
N ALA A 182 3.65 5.61 21.88
CA ALA A 182 2.84 4.59 22.55
C ALA A 182 1.63 4.20 21.69
N ALA A 183 1.01 5.15 20.99
CA ALA A 183 -0.05 4.87 20.01
C ALA A 183 0.46 4.01 18.84
N ALA A 184 1.67 4.31 18.33
CA ALA A 184 2.29 3.52 17.26
C ALA A 184 2.63 2.08 17.72
N GLU A 185 3.14 1.93 18.94
CA GLU A 185 3.43 0.61 19.54
C GLU A 185 2.16 -0.20 19.77
N ALA A 186 1.12 0.41 20.37
CA ALA A 186 -0.16 -0.25 20.60
C ALA A 186 -0.80 -0.73 19.28
N PHE A 187 -0.79 0.11 18.25
CA PHE A 187 -1.25 -0.25 16.91
C PHE A 187 -0.48 -1.46 16.36
N ARG A 188 0.84 -1.43 16.47
CA ARG A 188 1.72 -2.48 15.98
C ARG A 188 1.48 -3.79 16.72
N ASP A 189 1.32 -3.74 18.03
CA ASP A 189 1.14 -4.92 18.87
C ASP A 189 -0.24 -5.57 18.68
N GLU A 190 -1.27 -4.79 18.32
CA GLU A 190 -2.57 -5.34 17.93
C GLU A 190 -2.49 -6.12 16.60
N LEU A 191 -1.77 -5.56 15.62
CA LEU A 191 -1.62 -6.17 14.29
C LEU A 191 -0.67 -7.35 14.24
N VAL A 192 0.17 -7.51 15.25
CA VAL A 192 1.19 -8.54 15.26
C VAL A 192 0.93 -9.45 16.45
N VAL A 193 0.57 -10.69 16.17
CA VAL A 193 0.55 -11.71 17.21
C VAL A 193 2.00 -11.95 17.61
N GLY A 194 2.41 -11.31 18.71
CA GLY A 194 3.58 -11.74 19.44
C GLY A 194 3.41 -13.24 19.69
N ALA A 195 4.47 -14.02 19.51
CA ALA A 195 4.54 -15.35 20.08
C ALA A 195 4.49 -15.20 21.61
N ALA A 196 3.30 -14.91 22.14
CA ALA A 196 3.02 -14.88 23.56
C ALA A 196 3.22 -16.31 24.01
N ALA A 197 4.42 -16.53 24.53
CA ALA A 197 4.84 -17.56 25.44
C ALA A 197 3.74 -18.62 25.70
N SER A 198 3.76 -19.69 24.91
CA SER A 198 3.28 -20.98 25.39
C SER A 198 4.22 -21.41 26.52
N SER A 199 4.03 -20.80 27.68
CA SER A 199 4.65 -21.24 28.93
C SER A 199 3.80 -22.42 29.40
N GLY A 200 4.27 -23.62 29.08
CA GLY A 200 3.79 -24.85 29.70
C GLY A 200 4.17 -24.94 31.18
#